data_AF-A0ABD4JFH2-F1
#
_entry.id   AF-A0ABD4JFH2-F1
#
_cell.length_a   1.000
_cell.length_b   1.000
_cell.length_c   1.000
_cell.angle_alpha   90.00
_cell.angle_beta   90.00
_cell.angle_gamma   90.00
#
_symmetry.space_group_name_H-M   'P 1'
#
loop_
_entity.id
_entity.type
_entity.pdbx_description
1 polymer ?
#
loop_
_entity_poly.entity_id
_entity_poly.type
_entity_poly.pdbx_seq_one_letter_code
_entity_poly.pdbx_strand_id
1 'polypeptide(L)'
;MEPLTKQKLAQRAKTSLKNPNEITDDVCERAINDALEACKDRDAPYFAAEDFAYIRLKLYLKIELDEMDVTLYEAAQKAIKSAPFLNTDGTLVSAKFYKSRNRENLI
;
A
#
# COMPACT_ATOMS: atom_id res chain seq x y z
N MET A 1 8.23 -12.99 5.21
CA MET A 1 7.31 -12.17 4.39
C MET A 1 8.20 -11.38 3.45
N GLU A 2 8.06 -11.52 2.13
CA GLU A 2 8.95 -10.79 1.20
C GLU A 2 8.62 -9.29 1.26
N PRO A 3 9.62 -8.39 1.34
CA PRO A 3 9.39 -6.96 1.42
C PRO A 3 8.88 -6.40 0.08
N LEU A 4 8.04 -5.35 0.15
CA LEU A 4 7.71 -4.54 -1.02
C LEU A 4 8.99 -3.87 -1.52
N THR A 5 9.42 -4.22 -2.74
CA THR A 5 10.66 -3.69 -3.32
C THR A 5 10.40 -2.97 -4.64
N LYS A 6 11.25 -1.99 -4.94
CA LYS A 6 11.28 -1.28 -6.23
C LYS A 6 11.31 -2.23 -7.41
N GLN A 7 12.13 -3.28 -7.34
CA GLN A 7 12.29 -4.24 -8.43
C GLN A 7 10.99 -4.96 -8.75
N LYS A 8 10.23 -5.40 -7.73
CA LYS A 8 8.95 -6.08 -7.95
C LYS A 8 7.88 -5.16 -8.52
N LEU A 9 7.76 -3.94 -7.97
CA LEU A 9 6.82 -2.95 -8.50
C LEU A 9 7.15 -2.58 -9.95
N ALA A 10 8.43 -2.33 -10.24
CA ALA A 10 8.89 -2.01 -11.59
C ALA A 10 8.68 -3.19 -12.54
N GLN A 11 8.93 -4.43 -12.10
CA GLN A 11 8.69 -5.63 -12.90
C GLN A 11 7.21 -5.76 -13.26
N ARG A 12 6.32 -5.68 -12.27
CA ARG A 12 4.87 -5.71 -12.48
C ARG A 12 4.43 -4.62 -13.46
N ALA A 13 4.88 -3.39 -13.23
CA ALA A 13 4.51 -2.25 -14.06
C ALA A 13 5.03 -2.39 -15.51
N LYS A 14 6.27 -2.86 -15.72
CA LYS A 14 6.82 -3.08 -17.07
C LYS A 14 6.11 -4.21 -17.82
N THR A 15 5.57 -5.20 -17.11
CA THR A 15 4.76 -6.27 -17.73
C THR A 15 3.34 -5.79 -18.08
N SER A 16 2.75 -4.91 -17.27
CA SER A 16 1.35 -4.51 -17.42
C SER A 16 1.12 -3.21 -18.18
N LEU A 17 2.10 -2.31 -18.23
CA LEU A 17 1.97 -0.98 -18.83
C LEU A 17 2.71 -0.89 -20.15
N LYS A 18 2.18 -0.09 -21.09
CA LYS A 18 2.72 0.05 -22.45
C LYS A 18 3.89 1.04 -22.56
N ASN A 19 4.22 1.78 -21.49
CA ASN A 19 5.22 2.85 -21.47
C ASN A 19 6.40 2.53 -20.52
N PRO A 20 7.22 1.52 -20.81
CA PRO A 20 8.25 1.05 -19.87
C PRO A 20 9.34 2.09 -19.58
N ASN A 21 9.56 3.06 -20.49
CA ASN A 21 10.58 4.09 -20.33
C ASN A 21 10.22 5.15 -19.28
N GLU A 22 8.93 5.32 -18.96
CA GLU A 22 8.48 6.27 -17.94
C GLU A 22 8.51 5.66 -16.54
N ILE A 23 8.63 4.32 -16.44
CA ILE A 23 8.77 3.58 -15.19
C ILE A 23 10.22 3.72 -14.70
N THR A 24 10.51 4.91 -14.20
CA THR A 24 11.81 5.25 -13.61
C THR A 24 11.86 4.85 -12.15
N ASP A 25 13.09 4.69 -11.67
CA ASP A 25 13.41 4.34 -10.30
C ASP A 25 12.79 5.30 -9.27
N ASP A 26 12.83 6.60 -9.55
CA ASP A 26 12.32 7.66 -8.66
C ASP A 26 10.79 7.60 -8.52
N VAL A 27 10.09 7.32 -9.63
CA VAL A 27 8.62 7.24 -9.62
C VAL A 27 8.16 5.97 -8.89
N CYS A 28 8.87 4.85 -9.08
CA CYS A 28 8.63 3.63 -8.32
C CYS A 28 8.90 3.83 -6.82
N GLU A 29 9.97 4.54 -6.46
CA GLU A 29 10.31 4.84 -5.07
C GLU A 29 9.22 5.67 -4.40
N ARG A 30 8.75 6.72 -5.07
CA ARG A 30 7.66 7.56 -4.58
C ARG A 30 6.39 6.76 -4.34
N ALA A 31 6.03 5.87 -5.26
CA ALA A 31 4.85 5.01 -5.13
C ALA A 31 4.97 4.00 -3.98
N ILE A 32 6.18 3.47 -3.73
CA ILE A 32 6.44 2.57 -2.60
C ILE A 32 6.37 3.34 -1.29
N ASN A 33 6.95 4.53 -1.20
CA ASN A 33 6.90 5.34 0.01
C ASN A 33 5.46 5.68 0.39
N ASP A 34 4.60 6.03 -0.58
CA ASP A 34 3.18 6.23 -0.31
C ASP A 34 2.49 4.98 0.26
N ALA A 35 2.84 3.79 -0.26
CA ALA A 35 2.29 2.54 0.23
C ALA A 35 2.80 2.19 1.63
N LEU A 36 4.09 2.42 1.90
CA LEU A 36 4.69 2.21 3.22
C LEU A 36 4.08 3.14 4.27
N GLU A 37 3.87 4.42 3.93
CA GLU A 37 3.17 5.37 4.80
C GLU A 37 1.71 4.96 5.03
N ALA A 38 1.01 4.45 4.01
CA ALA A 38 -0.35 3.93 4.18
C ALA A 38 -0.39 2.69 5.10
N CYS A 39 0.66 1.87 5.08
CA CYS A 39 0.81 0.68 5.91
C CYS A 39 1.48 0.96 7.27
N LYS A 40 1.82 2.22 7.56
CA LYS A 40 2.55 2.58 8.78
C LYS A 40 1.81 2.09 10.03
N ASP A 41 2.60 1.58 10.98
CA ASP A 41 2.14 1.00 12.24
C ASP A 41 1.16 -0.17 12.08
N ARG A 42 1.12 -0.80 10.90
CA ARG A 42 0.22 -1.92 10.59
C ARG A 42 0.98 -3.08 9.97
N ASP A 43 0.56 -4.28 10.32
CA ASP A 43 1.01 -5.50 9.65
C ASP A 43 0.10 -5.77 8.44
N ALA A 44 0.18 -4.88 7.46
CA ALA A 44 -0.63 -4.97 6.24
C ALA A 44 -0.14 -6.10 5.33
N PRO A 45 -1.04 -6.87 4.70
CA PRO A 45 -0.64 -7.90 3.75
C PRO A 45 0.18 -7.34 2.58
N TYR A 46 1.22 -8.06 2.16
CA TYR A 46 2.10 -7.68 1.06
C TYR A 46 1.32 -7.28 -0.21
N PHE A 47 0.34 -8.09 -0.62
CA PHE A 47 -0.43 -7.83 -1.85
C PHE A 47 -1.14 -6.48 -1.79
N ALA A 48 -1.63 -6.08 -0.62
CA ALA A 48 -2.35 -4.82 -0.44
C ALA A 48 -1.40 -3.62 -0.55
N ALA A 49 -0.20 -3.71 0.01
CA ALA A 49 0.82 -2.69 -0.15
C ALA A 49 1.28 -2.57 -1.61
N GLU A 50 1.46 -3.71 -2.29
CA GLU A 50 1.87 -3.75 -3.70
C GLU A 50 0.81 -3.19 -4.64
N ASP A 51 -0.46 -3.60 -4.48
CA ASP A 51 -1.59 -3.08 -5.26
C ASP A 51 -1.78 -1.58 -5.04
N PHE A 52 -1.66 -1.11 -3.80
CA PHE A 52 -1.69 0.31 -3.48
C PHE A 52 -0.58 1.07 -4.22
N ALA A 53 0.67 0.59 -4.12
CA ALA A 53 1.82 1.20 -4.80
C ALA A 53 1.63 1.20 -6.32
N TYR A 54 1.08 0.12 -6.90
CA TYR A 54 0.85 0.03 -8.34
C TYR A 54 -0.14 1.07 -8.85
N ILE A 55 -1.23 1.31 -8.12
CA ILE A 55 -2.21 2.35 -8.48
C ILE A 55 -1.61 3.75 -8.31
N ARG A 56 -0.83 3.99 -7.25
CA ARG A 56 -0.08 5.25 -7.06
C ARG A 56 0.89 5.51 -8.22
N LEU A 57 1.59 4.47 -8.67
CA LEU A 57 2.47 4.53 -9.82
C LEU A 57 1.71 4.92 -11.10
N LYS A 58 0.57 4.30 -11.39
CA LYS A 58 -0.28 4.69 -12.54
C LYS A 58 -0.67 6.16 -12.51
N LEU A 59 -1.08 6.67 -11.34
CA LEU A 59 -1.41 8.09 -11.16
C LEU A 59 -0.22 9.01 -11.43
N TYR A 60 0.98 8.65 -10.97
CA TYR A 60 2.19 9.43 -11.24
C TYR A 60 2.60 9.43 -12.71
N LEU A 61 2.36 8.32 -13.40
CA LEU A 61 2.53 8.20 -14.85
C LEU A 61 1.38 8.83 -15.64
N LYS A 62 0.40 9.44 -14.97
CA LYS A 62 -0.81 10.03 -15.58
C LYS A 62 -1.59 9.05 -16.46
N ILE A 63 -1.53 7.76 -16.10
CA ILE A 63 -2.31 6.71 -16.75
C ILE A 63 -3.72 6.77 -16.19
N GLU A 64 -4.70 6.79 -17.08
CA GLU A 64 -6.11 6.76 -16.72
C GLU A 64 -6.43 5.44 -16.00
N LEU A 65 -7.19 5.53 -14.90
CA LEU A 65 -7.60 4.36 -14.12
C LEU A 65 -8.92 3.85 -14.67
N ASP A 66 -8.99 2.55 -14.91
CA ASP A 66 -10.24 1.87 -15.26
C ASP A 66 -11.02 1.40 -14.01
N GLU A 67 -12.20 0.80 -14.22
CA GLU A 67 -13.04 0.30 -13.12
C GLU A 67 -12.34 -0.81 -12.31
N MET A 68 -11.50 -1.61 -12.96
CA MET A 68 -10.76 -2.70 -12.31
C MET A 68 -9.65 -2.12 -11.42
N ASP A 69 -8.99 -1.05 -11.85
CA ASP A 69 -8.02 -0.31 -11.05
C ASP A 69 -8.64 0.31 -9.81
N VAL A 70 -9.83 0.90 -9.95
CA VAL A 70 -10.59 1.44 -8.81
C VAL A 70 -10.92 0.33 -7.82
N THR A 71 -11.44 -0.80 -8.31
CA THR A 71 -11.78 -1.96 -7.48
C THR A 71 -10.55 -2.52 -6.76
N LEU A 72 -9.42 -2.63 -7.46
CA LEU A 72 -8.15 -3.10 -6.91
C LEU A 72 -7.66 -2.16 -5.79
N TYR A 73 -7.74 -0.86 -6.02
CA TYR A 73 -7.33 0.14 -5.05
C TYR A 73 -8.20 0.12 -3.79
N GLU A 74 -9.52 -0.02 -3.95
CA GLU A 74 -10.45 -0.13 -2.82
C GLU A 74 -10.20 -1.40 -1.99
N ALA A 75 -9.95 -2.53 -2.66
CA ALA A 75 -9.61 -3.79 -2.00
C ALA A 75 -8.31 -3.67 -1.19
N ALA A 76 -7.27 -3.08 -1.78
CA ALA A 76 -6.00 -2.80 -1.13
C ALA A 76 -6.19 -1.90 0.11
N GLN A 77 -6.90 -0.78 -0.03
CA GLN A 77 -7.19 0.12 1.09
C GLN A 77 -7.97 -0.58 2.21
N LYS A 78 -8.95 -1.41 1.87
CA LYS A 78 -9.75 -2.16 2.86
C LYS A 78 -8.88 -3.15 3.62
N ALA A 79 -7.99 -3.87 2.92
CA ALA A 79 -7.05 -4.79 3.53
C ALA A 79 -6.10 -4.05 4.48
N ILE A 80 -5.50 -2.93 4.06
CA ILE A 80 -4.62 -2.10 4.90
C ILE A 80 -5.38 -1.57 6.13
N LYS A 81 -6.58 -1.02 5.95
CA LYS A 81 -7.40 -0.47 7.07
C LYS A 81 -7.80 -1.55 8.09
N SER A 82 -7.98 -2.78 7.62
CA SER A 82 -8.37 -3.93 8.45
C SER A 82 -7.18 -4.66 9.08
N ALA A 83 -5.95 -4.37 8.62
CA ALA A 83 -4.74 -4.96 9.15
C ALA A 83 -4.54 -4.62 10.64
N PRO A 84 -4.01 -5.56 11.43
CA PRO A 84 -3.71 -5.30 12.83
C PRO A 84 -2.61 -4.25 12.95
N PHE A 85 -2.64 -3.51 14.06
CA PHE A 85 -1.61 -2.54 14.41
C PHE A 85 -0.43 -3.22 15.08
N LEU A 86 0.76 -2.72 14.77
CA LEU A 86 2.01 -3.08 15.44
C LEU A 86 2.22 -2.12 16.62
N ASN A 87 2.21 -2.64 17.83
CA ASN A 87 2.61 -1.86 19.01
C ASN A 87 4.14 -1.73 19.09
N THR A 88 4.61 -0.80 19.93
CA THR A 88 6.03 -0.56 20.22
C THR A 88 6.76 -1.76 20.82
N ASP A 89 6.06 -2.72 21.40
CA ASP A 89 6.57 -3.99 21.92
C ASP A 89 6.54 -5.14 20.89
N GLY A 90 6.12 -4.87 19.66
CA GLY A 90 5.98 -5.86 18.59
C GLY A 90 4.70 -6.71 18.69
N THR A 91 3.80 -6.40 19.63
CA THR A 91 2.51 -7.12 19.74
C THR A 91 1.50 -6.63 18.71
N LEU A 92 0.70 -7.56 18.18
CA LEU A 92 -0.36 -7.26 17.22
C LEU A 92 -1.69 -6.97 17.94
N VAL A 93 -2.26 -5.80 17.66
CA VAL A 93 -3.60 -5.44 18.15
C VAL A 93 -4.55 -5.36 16.98
N SER A 94 -5.67 -6.09 17.06
CA SER A 94 -6.70 -6.01 16.04
C SER A 94 -7.21 -4.56 15.90
N ALA A 95 -7.42 -4.13 14.65
CA ALA A 95 -7.80 -2.76 14.32
C ALA A 95 -9.08 -2.28 15.04
N LYS A 96 -9.98 -3.22 15.40
CA LYS A 96 -11.20 -2.92 16.16
C LYS A 96 -10.89 -2.51 17.61
N PHE A 97 -9.94 -3.19 18.26
CA PHE A 97 -9.60 -2.95 19.66
C PHE A 97 -8.66 -1.76 19.83
N TYR A 98 -7.80 -1.49 18.85
CA TYR A 98 -6.94 -0.29 18.85
C TYR A 98 -7.78 1.00 18.96
N LYS A 99 -8.88 1.10 18.20
CA LYS A 99 -9.78 2.26 18.26
C LYS A 99 -10.48 2.42 19.61
N SER A 100 -10.84 1.33 20.28
CA SER A 100 -11.49 1.39 21.60
C SER A 100 -10.52 1.86 22.68
N ARG A 101 -9.28 1.35 22.66
CA ARG A 101 -8.26 1.69 23.66
C ARG A 101 -7.81 3.15 23.61
N ASN A 102 -7.71 3.74 22.41
CA ASN A 102 -7.40 5.16 22.27
C ASN A 102 -8.55 6.08 22.69
N ARG A 103 -9.81 5.62 22.71
CA ARG A 103 -10.95 6.43 23.17
C ARG A 103 -11.01 6.55 24.68
N GLU A 104 -10.56 5.54 25.42
CA GLU A 104 -10.53 5.57 26.89
C GLU A 104 -9.44 6.50 27.45
N ASN A 105 -8.35 6.71 26.70
CA ASN A 105 -7.24 7.59 27.10
C ASN A 105 -7.44 9.08 26.75
N LEU A 106 -8.65 9.48 26.33
CA LEU A 106 -8.97 10.85 25.88
C LEU A 106 -9.90 11.61 26.87
N ILE A 107 -10.01 11.17 28.12
CA ILE A 107 -10.86 11.79 29.15
C ILE A 107 -9.99 12.20 30.34
#